data_AF-A0A7C1VV19-F1
#
_entry.id   AF-A0A7C1VV19-F1
#
_cell.length_a   1.000
_cell.length_b   1.000
_cell.length_c   1.000
_cell.angle_alpha   90.00
_cell.angle_beta   90.00
_cell.angle_gamma   90.00
#
_symmetry.space_group_name_H-M   'P 1'
#
loop_
_entity.id
_entity.type
_entity.pdbx_description
1 polymer ?
#
loop_
_entity_poly.entity_id
_entity_poly.type
_entity_poly.pdbx_seq_one_letter_code
_entity_poly.pdbx_strand_id
1 'polypeptide(L)' 'MKTVDVCISCGKGLIETGSVVFPCPVCSEPIGRCNNCREQSTPYTCSKCGFTGP' A
#
# COMPACT_ATOMS: atom_id res chain seq x y z
N MET A 1 15.46 2.04 8.57
CA MET A 1 14.15 2.70 8.40
C MET A 1 13.42 1.93 7.31
N LYS A 2 12.27 1.30 7.59
CA LYS A 2 11.50 0.63 6.52
C LYS A 2 10.73 1.72 5.76
N THR A 3 11.30 2.24 4.69
CA THR A 3 10.58 3.12 3.76
C THR A 3 9.80 2.24 2.80
N VAL A 4 8.53 2.57 2.59
CA VAL A 4 7.69 1.87 1.62
C VAL A 4 7.65 2.74 0.39
N ASP A 5 8.51 2.40 -0.57
CA ASP A 5 8.69 3.14 -1.81
C ASP A 5 7.93 2.49 -2.97
N VAL A 6 7.18 1.40 -2.70
CA VAL A 6 6.45 0.62 -3.70
C VAL A 6 5.01 0.37 -3.27
N CYS A 7 4.10 0.35 -4.25
CA CYS A 7 2.70 0.02 -4.05
C CYS A 7 2.53 -1.47 -3.76
N ILE A 8 1.82 -1.80 -2.67
CA ILE A 8 1.58 -3.20 -2.28
C ILE A 8 0.66 -3.96 -3.27
N SER A 9 -0.20 -3.26 -4.01
CA SER A 9 -1.13 -3.90 -4.97
C SER A 9 -0.49 -4.17 -6.32
N CYS A 10 0.27 -3.21 -6.86
CA CYS A 10 0.78 -3.29 -8.24
C CYS A 10 2.31 -3.30 -8.36
N GLY A 11 3.03 -3.14 -7.25
CA GLY A 11 4.51 -3.10 -7.25
C GLY A 11 5.13 -1.86 -7.87
N LYS A 12 4.34 -0.91 -8.39
CA LYS A 12 4.86 0.36 -8.94
C LYS A 12 5.49 1.21 -7.83
N GLY A 13 6.58 1.90 -8.16
CA GLY A 13 7.20 2.86 -7.26
C GLY A 13 6.23 3.98 -6.89
N LEU A 14 6.20 4.37 -5.62
CA LEU A 14 5.41 5.50 -5.09
C LEU A 14 6.05 6.87 -5.43
N ILE A 15 6.68 6.95 -6.60
CA ILE A 15 7.37 8.14 -7.12
C ILE A 15 6.33 9.14 -7.69
N GLU A 16 5.15 8.65 -8.07
CA GLU A 16 4.07 9.47 -8.63
C GLU A 16 3.34 10.27 -7.55
N THR A 17 3.10 11.56 -7.84
CA THR A 17 2.34 12.48 -6.99
C THR A 17 0.93 11.92 -6.72
N GLY A 18 0.60 11.62 -5.45
CA GLY A 18 -0.68 11.04 -5.05
C GLY A 18 -0.61 9.62 -4.46
N SER A 19 0.58 9.04 -4.39
CA SER A 19 0.87 7.91 -3.52
C SER A 19 0.69 8.30 -2.04
N VAL A 20 0.22 7.35 -1.24
CA VAL A 20 0.10 7.51 0.22
C VAL A 20 0.69 6.31 0.93
N VAL A 21 1.26 6.57 2.11
CA VAL A 21 1.74 5.54 3.02
C VAL A 21 0.92 5.63 4.30
N PHE A 22 0.35 4.51 4.72
CA PHE A 22 -0.46 4.43 5.93
C PHE A 22 -0.18 3.10 6.67
N PRO A 23 -0.35 3.06 8.00
CA PRO A 23 -0.17 1.82 8.75
C PRO A 23 -1.33 0.84 8.51
N CYS A 24 -1.00 -0.45 8.44
CA CYS A 24 -1.99 -1.52 8.40
C CYS A 24 -2.90 -1.47 9.65
N PRO A 25 -4.24 -1.59 9.51
CA PRO A 25 -5.14 -1.57 10.67
C PRO A 25 -5.00 -2.79 11.60
N VAL A 26 -4.37 -3.88 11.13
CA VAL A 26 -4.24 -5.13 11.91
C VAL A 26 -2.86 -5.25 12.57
N CYS A 27 -1.78 -4.94 11.85
CA CYS A 27 -0.41 -5.17 12.34
C CYS A 27 0.46 -3.91 12.35
N SER A 28 -0.09 -2.76 11.98
CA SER A 28 0.61 -1.47 11.91
C SER A 28 1.82 -1.41 10.97
N GLU A 29 2.03 -2.43 10.13
CA GLU A 29 3.10 -2.39 9.11
C GLU A 29 2.79 -1.26 8.10
N PRO A 30 3.79 -0.47 7.68
CA PRO A 30 3.57 0.58 6.70
C PRO A 30 3.15 -0.03 5.36
N ILE A 31 2.09 0.51 4.77
CA ILE A 31 1.53 0.10 3.49
C ILE A 31 1.56 1.30 2.56
N GLY A 32 2.22 1.14 1.42
CA GLY A 32 2.25 2.12 0.35
C GLY A 32 1.21 1.79 -0.71
N ARG A 33 0.40 2.77 -1.11
CA ARG A 33 -0.53 2.62 -2.23
C ARG A 33 -0.40 3.79 -3.19
N CYS A 34 -0.29 3.49 -4.48
CA CYS A 34 -0.31 4.52 -5.53
C CYS A 34 -1.72 5.04 -5.76
N ASN A 35 -1.83 6.25 -6.34
CA ASN A 35 -3.12 6.88 -6.61
C ASN A 35 -4.03 5.98 -7.47
N ASN A 36 -3.50 5.43 -8.57
CA ASN A 36 -4.28 4.58 -9.47
C ASN A 36 -4.91 3.36 -8.77
N CYS A 37 -4.18 2.66 -7.89
CA CYS A 37 -4.76 1.54 -7.14
C CYS A 37 -5.81 1.99 -6.14
N ARG A 38 -5.66 3.18 -5.55
CA ARG A 38 -6.68 3.76 -4.65
C ARG A 38 -7.94 4.17 -5.41
N GLU A 39 -7.80 4.84 -6.55
CA GLU A 39 -8.93 5.23 -7.40
C GLU A 39 -9.69 4.00 -7.92
N GLN A 40 -8.98 2.93 -8.25
CA GLN A 40 -9.58 1.68 -8.70
C GLN A 40 -10.03 0.76 -7.54
N SER A 41 -9.87 1.16 -6.28
CA SER A 41 -10.13 0.31 -5.10
C SER A 41 -9.51 -1.09 -5.24
N THR A 42 -8.29 -1.15 -5.79
CA THR A 42 -7.59 -2.40 -6.09
C THR A 42 -7.25 -3.10 -4.78
N PRO A 43 -7.68 -4.37 -4.57
CA PRO A 43 -7.39 -5.06 -3.34
C PRO A 43 -5.89 -5.12 -3.07
N TYR A 44 -5.52 -4.98 -1.81
CA TYR A 44 -4.17 -5.15 -1.33
C TYR A 44 -4.14 -6.18 -0.21
N THR A 45 -3.10 -7.00 -0.19
CA THR A 45 -2.88 -7.99 0.87
C THR A 45 -1.64 -7.63 1.64
N CYS A 46 -1.78 -7.46 2.95
CA CYS A 46 -0.64 -7.18 3.83
C CYS A 46 0.24 -8.43 3.97
N SER A 47 1.51 -8.34 3.58
CA SER A 47 2.46 -9.46 3.67
C SER A 47 2.82 -9.89 5.09
N LYS A 48 2.44 -9.10 6.12
CA LYS A 48 2.72 -9.40 7.53
C LYS A 48 1.59 -10.16 8.23
N CYS A 49 0.34 -9.74 8.03
CA CYS A 49 -0.82 -10.31 8.72
C CYS A 49 -1.82 -11.00 7.79
N GLY A 50 -1.63 -10.93 6.47
CA GLY A 50 -2.56 -11.48 5.48
C GLY A 50 -3.86 -10.69 5.33
N PHE A 51 -3.98 -9.51 5.95
CA PHE A 51 -5.17 -8.66 5.81
C PHE A 51 -5.34 -8.23 4.36
N THR A 52 -6.50 -8.54 3.77
CA THR A 52 -6.88 -8.10 2.43
C THR A 52 -7.93 -7.00 2.53
N GLY A 53 -7.57 -5.79 2.08
CA GLY A 53 -8.46 -4.63 2.03
C GLY A 53 -8.58 -4.07 0.60
N PRO A 54 -9.56 -3.20 0.32
CA PRO A 54 -9.71 -2.52 -0.97
C PRO A 54 -8.74 -1.34 -1.16
#